data_AF-A0A2G8PI05-F1
#
_entry.id   AF-A0A2G8PI05-F1
#
_cell.length_a   1.000
_cell.length_b   1.000
_cell.length_c   1.000
_cell.angle_alpha   90.00
_cell.angle_beta   90.00
_cell.angle_gamma   90.00
#
_symmetry.space_group_name_H-M   'P 1'
#
loop_
_entity.id
_entity.type
_entity.pdbx_description
1 polymer ?
#
loop_
_entity_poly.entity_id
_entity_poly.type
_entity_poly.pdbx_seq_one_letter_code
_entity_poly.pdbx_strand_id
1 'polypeptide(L)'
;MGLVVLAVVFWAVQPHLQVESQSNAPLQWVSSQPAPEQQDVFVDGVLRLQFDRPLDPNLQRLAVQLEPPAAVIFDVQGDELLLKPRDPLRFSTDYTLTIAPQEGLPLEQTIQLRFRTEPQFTYERDIKPLLEASCVGCHQPAGRQRTQLLDSYEAVLAYVKPGDPNSELIDPRWTRRHATILNANNPNRPQARGGSPEIAYLQARGLPLSRLGFWTPEEVEIVRTWIVQDGAPRSSARAQAGN
;
A
#
# COMPACT_ATOMS: atom_id res chain seq x y z
N MET A 1 62.43 21.99 -72.93
CA MET A 1 61.42 20.93 -72.78
C MET A 1 61.26 20.63 -71.29
N GLY A 2 60.03 20.64 -70.78
CA GLY A 2 59.73 20.35 -69.37
C GLY A 2 58.59 21.21 -68.84
N LEU A 3 57.37 20.92 -69.28
CA LEU A 3 56.12 21.41 -68.72
C LEU A 3 55.86 20.73 -67.36
N VAL A 4 55.02 21.34 -66.51
CA VAL A 4 53.91 20.73 -65.70
C VAL A 4 53.78 21.43 -64.34
N VAL A 5 52.83 22.38 -64.25
CA VAL A 5 51.49 22.35 -63.59
C VAL A 5 51.54 22.70 -62.09
N LEU A 6 51.01 23.90 -61.78
CA LEU A 6 50.57 24.29 -60.44
C LEU A 6 49.38 23.42 -60.00
N ALA A 7 49.53 22.72 -58.89
CA ALA A 7 48.42 22.09 -58.19
C ALA A 7 47.82 23.07 -57.18
N VAL A 8 46.60 23.56 -57.47
CA VAL A 8 45.78 24.30 -56.50
C VAL A 8 45.14 23.27 -55.57
N VAL A 9 45.60 23.20 -54.33
CA VAL A 9 44.98 22.39 -53.29
C VAL A 9 43.83 23.20 -52.68
N PHE A 10 42.60 22.90 -53.13
CA PHE A 10 41.39 23.31 -52.43
C PHE A 10 41.30 22.52 -51.13
N TRP A 11 41.49 23.19 -49.99
CA TRP A 11 41.07 22.64 -48.70
C TRP A 11 39.55 22.60 -48.69
N ALA A 12 39.00 21.39 -48.83
CA ALA A 12 37.60 21.13 -48.53
C ALA A 12 37.39 21.43 -47.04
N VAL A 13 36.68 22.51 -46.75
CA VAL A 13 36.06 22.73 -45.44
C VAL A 13 35.15 21.52 -45.23
N GLN A 14 35.54 20.64 -44.31
CA GLN A 14 34.68 19.55 -43.86
C GLN A 14 33.43 20.22 -43.28
N PRO A 15 32.23 19.99 -43.85
CA PRO A 15 31.01 20.41 -43.17
C PRO A 15 31.00 19.64 -41.86
N HIS A 16 31.04 20.39 -40.75
CA HIS A 16 30.74 19.86 -39.43
C HIS A 16 29.50 19.01 -39.57
N LEU A 17 29.64 17.69 -39.35
CA LEU A 17 28.50 16.80 -39.22
C LEU A 17 27.56 17.46 -38.23
N GLN A 18 26.46 17.99 -38.76
CA GLN A 18 25.38 18.47 -37.95
C GLN A 18 25.00 17.28 -37.07
N VAL A 19 25.10 17.46 -35.76
CA VAL A 19 24.32 16.68 -34.81
C VAL A 19 22.87 17.06 -35.11
N GLU A 20 22.32 16.48 -36.17
CA GLU A 20 20.91 16.61 -36.53
C GLU A 20 20.10 15.95 -35.41
N SER A 21 19.65 16.78 -34.48
CA SER A 21 18.25 16.83 -34.04
C SER A 21 17.52 15.48 -33.96
N GLN A 22 18.08 14.49 -33.26
CA GLN A 22 17.30 13.33 -32.81
C GLN A 22 16.26 13.71 -31.73
N SER A 23 16.28 14.95 -31.22
CA SER A 23 15.59 15.35 -29.99
C SER A 23 14.14 15.83 -30.14
N ASN A 24 13.52 15.75 -31.32
CA ASN A 24 12.18 16.34 -31.54
C ASN A 24 11.08 15.33 -31.89
N ALA A 25 11.40 14.04 -31.99
CA ALA A 25 10.35 13.02 -32.01
C ALA A 25 9.62 13.03 -30.65
N PRO A 26 8.32 12.70 -30.60
CA PRO A 26 7.66 12.51 -29.32
C PRO A 26 8.24 11.29 -28.57
N LEU A 27 8.31 11.35 -27.25
CA LEU A 27 8.70 10.26 -26.35
C LEU A 27 7.50 9.32 -26.14
N GLN A 28 7.76 8.02 -26.17
CA GLN A 28 6.75 6.99 -25.95
C GLN A 28 6.90 6.38 -24.56
N TRP A 29 5.79 6.31 -23.83
CA TRP A 29 5.74 5.61 -22.56
C TRP A 29 5.63 4.11 -22.79
N VAL A 30 6.58 3.34 -22.26
CA VAL A 30 6.71 1.89 -22.47
C VAL A 30 6.05 1.10 -21.34
N SER A 31 6.39 1.45 -20.09
CA SER A 31 5.89 0.75 -18.91
C SER A 31 6.02 1.60 -17.65
N SER A 32 5.42 1.16 -16.55
CA SER A 32 5.58 1.81 -15.25
C SER A 32 5.60 0.81 -14.10
N GLN A 33 6.18 1.23 -12.99
CA GLN A 33 6.00 0.63 -11.67
C GLN A 33 5.53 1.74 -10.73
N PRO A 34 4.33 1.68 -10.14
CA PRO A 34 3.36 0.60 -10.26
C PRO A 34 2.83 0.42 -11.69
N ALA A 35 2.41 -0.79 -12.02
CA ALA A 35 1.74 -1.05 -13.29
C ALA A 35 0.37 -0.35 -13.34
N PRO A 36 -0.19 -0.07 -14.53
CA PRO A 36 -1.53 0.50 -14.63
C PRO A 36 -2.58 -0.34 -13.90
N GLU A 37 -3.44 0.32 -13.13
CA GLU A 37 -4.48 -0.28 -12.30
C GLU A 37 -3.96 -1.22 -11.20
N GLN A 38 -2.66 -1.20 -10.91
CA GLN A 38 -2.08 -2.01 -9.85
C GLN A 38 -2.71 -1.62 -8.50
N GLN A 39 -3.11 -2.66 -7.77
CA GLN A 39 -3.57 -2.57 -6.40
C GLN A 39 -2.37 -2.87 -5.47
N ASP A 40 -2.43 -2.35 -4.24
CA ASP A 40 -1.41 -2.57 -3.21
C ASP A 40 -0.05 -1.87 -3.45
N VAL A 41 -0.08 -0.67 -4.00
CA VAL A 41 1.12 0.17 -4.13
C VAL A 41 1.56 0.69 -2.76
N PHE A 42 2.83 0.52 -2.42
CA PHE A 42 3.34 1.03 -1.15
C PHE A 42 3.22 2.54 -1.08
N VAL A 43 2.82 3.04 0.09
CA VAL A 43 2.60 4.48 0.32
C VAL A 43 3.88 5.31 0.20
N ASP A 44 5.04 4.70 0.36
CA ASP A 44 6.36 5.30 0.17
C ASP A 44 7.07 4.82 -1.12
N GLY A 45 6.35 4.09 -1.97
CA GLY A 45 6.85 3.53 -3.22
C GLY A 45 7.26 4.61 -4.23
N VAL A 46 8.37 4.36 -4.94
CA VAL A 46 8.80 5.21 -6.05
C VAL A 46 7.99 4.84 -7.29
N LEU A 47 7.36 5.83 -7.93
CA LEU A 47 6.71 5.65 -9.22
C LEU A 47 7.76 5.78 -10.32
N ARG A 48 8.01 4.72 -11.08
CA ARG A 48 8.97 4.66 -12.18
C ARG A 48 8.21 4.63 -13.49
N LEU A 49 8.56 5.50 -14.42
CA LEU A 49 8.03 5.52 -15.78
C LEU A 49 9.19 5.26 -16.74
N GLN A 50 9.06 4.20 -17.53
CA GLN A 50 10.02 3.78 -18.53
C GLN A 50 9.64 4.36 -19.90
N PHE A 51 10.62 4.92 -20.60
CA PHE A 51 10.44 5.45 -21.95
C PHE A 51 11.20 4.62 -22.99
N ASP A 52 10.88 4.86 -24.26
CA ASP A 52 11.47 4.18 -25.43
C ASP A 52 12.95 4.55 -25.68
N ARG A 53 13.42 5.62 -25.04
CA ARG A 53 14.78 6.15 -25.18
C ARG A 53 15.18 7.03 -24.00
N PRO A 54 16.49 7.33 -23.85
CA PRO A 54 16.98 8.17 -22.77
C PRO A 54 16.31 9.55 -22.71
N LEU A 55 15.99 9.98 -21.49
CA LEU A 55 15.48 11.31 -21.17
C LEU A 55 16.62 12.33 -21.09
N ASP A 56 16.29 13.63 -21.17
CA ASP A 56 17.26 14.69 -20.95
C ASP A 56 17.71 14.71 -19.48
N PRO A 57 18.99 14.43 -19.18
CA PRO A 57 19.50 14.48 -17.80
C PRO A 57 19.48 15.89 -17.19
N ASN A 58 19.29 16.94 -17.99
CA ASN A 58 19.23 18.33 -17.54
C ASN A 58 17.79 18.84 -17.32
N LEU A 59 16.79 17.96 -17.28
CA LEU A 59 15.40 18.35 -17.01
C LEU A 59 15.28 19.06 -15.66
N GLN A 60 15.11 20.38 -15.66
CA GLN A 60 15.08 21.18 -14.42
C GLN A 60 13.68 21.31 -13.81
N ARG A 61 12.63 21.16 -14.62
CA ARG A 61 11.24 21.36 -14.19
C ARG A 61 10.38 20.25 -14.76
N LEU A 62 9.54 19.69 -13.90
CA LEU A 62 8.53 18.71 -14.26
C LEU A 62 7.19 19.18 -13.70
N ALA A 63 6.23 19.50 -14.58
CA ALA A 63 4.85 19.61 -14.17
C ALA A 63 4.25 18.21 -14.10
N VAL A 64 3.80 17.84 -12.91
CA VAL A 64 3.18 16.54 -12.61
C VAL A 64 1.99 16.78 -11.70
N GLN A 65 0.89 16.09 -11.97
CA GLN A 65 -0.32 16.15 -11.16
C GLN A 65 -0.61 14.77 -10.61
N LEU A 66 -0.89 14.71 -9.32
CA LEU A 66 -1.36 13.51 -8.65
C LEU A 66 -2.69 13.85 -7.99
N GLU A 67 -3.71 13.03 -8.21
CA GLU A 67 -5.04 13.19 -7.61
C GLU A 67 -5.37 11.94 -6.79
N PRO A 68 -5.63 12.02 -5.46
CA PRO A 68 -5.57 13.21 -4.63
C PRO A 68 -4.19 13.92 -4.61
N PRO A 69 -4.13 15.25 -4.35
CA PRO A 69 -2.87 15.98 -4.33
C PRO A 69 -1.83 15.41 -3.37
N ALA A 70 -0.65 15.09 -3.88
CA ALA A 70 0.56 14.84 -3.09
C ALA A 70 1.80 15.41 -3.81
N ALA A 71 2.76 15.89 -3.03
CA ALA A 71 4.01 16.41 -3.57
C ALA A 71 4.96 15.27 -3.93
N VAL A 72 5.60 15.35 -5.10
CA VAL A 72 6.64 14.41 -5.53
C VAL A 72 7.93 15.15 -5.88
N ILE A 73 9.05 14.46 -5.69
CA ILE A 73 10.37 14.84 -6.18
C ILE A 73 10.70 13.91 -7.34
N PHE A 74 11.28 14.45 -8.41
CA PHE A 74 11.65 13.63 -9.57
C PHE A 74 13.16 13.49 -9.72
N ASP A 75 13.56 12.40 -10.37
CA ASP A 75 14.93 12.13 -10.81
C ASP A 75 14.88 11.45 -12.18
N VAL A 76 15.93 11.63 -12.98
CA VAL A 76 16.05 11.06 -14.33
C VAL A 76 17.24 10.10 -14.34
N GLN A 77 16.99 8.84 -14.70
CA GLN A 77 18.02 7.81 -14.77
C GLN A 77 17.96 7.10 -16.12
N GLY A 78 18.77 7.57 -17.08
CA GLY A 78 18.75 7.03 -18.44
C GLY A 78 17.41 7.28 -19.10
N ASP A 79 16.65 6.22 -19.35
CA ASP A 79 15.31 6.21 -19.94
C ASP A 79 14.18 6.06 -18.90
N GLU A 80 14.50 6.14 -17.61
CA GLU A 80 13.52 6.16 -16.52
C GLU A 80 13.31 7.57 -15.94
N LEU A 81 12.04 7.93 -15.73
CA LEU A 81 11.64 9.02 -14.84
C LEU A 81 11.19 8.43 -13.50
N LEU A 82 11.87 8.80 -12.42
CA LEU A 82 11.56 8.36 -11.07
C LEU A 82 10.80 9.48 -10.35
N LEU A 83 9.66 9.17 -9.76
CA LEU A 83 8.85 10.08 -8.96
C LEU A 83 8.74 9.52 -7.55
N LYS A 84 9.37 10.19 -6.59
CA LYS A 84 9.32 9.82 -5.18
C LYS A 84 8.32 10.74 -4.45
N PRO A 85 7.28 10.20 -3.81
CA PRO A 85 6.45 10.97 -2.91
C PRO A 85 7.31 11.66 -1.83
N ARG A 86 7.10 12.95 -1.60
CA ARG A 86 7.84 13.71 -0.58
C ARG A 86 7.44 13.26 0.83
N ASP A 87 6.16 13.00 1.00
CA ASP A 87 5.55 12.42 2.20
C ASP A 87 4.84 11.12 1.78
N PRO A 88 4.64 10.15 2.70
CA PRO A 88 3.89 8.95 2.40
C PRO A 88 2.49 9.27 1.85
N LEU A 89 2.11 8.57 0.78
CA LEU A 89 0.76 8.62 0.23
C LEU A 89 -0.27 8.12 1.24
N ARG A 90 -1.54 8.42 1.00
CA ARG A 90 -2.64 7.92 1.82
C ARG A 90 -2.84 6.44 1.55
N PHE A 91 -3.07 5.65 2.58
CA PHE A 91 -3.44 4.23 2.45
C PHE A 91 -4.82 4.05 1.79
N SER A 92 -5.08 2.87 1.22
CA SER A 92 -6.38 2.48 0.63
C SER A 92 -6.96 3.55 -0.31
N THR A 93 -6.10 4.24 -1.07
CA THR A 93 -6.49 5.42 -1.85
C THR A 93 -6.16 5.18 -3.32
N ASP A 94 -7.16 5.40 -4.17
CA ASP A 94 -6.98 5.42 -5.62
C ASP A 94 -6.32 6.75 -6.02
N TYR A 95 -5.20 6.66 -6.71
CA TYR A 95 -4.44 7.79 -7.22
C TYR A 95 -4.45 7.80 -8.75
N THR A 96 -4.55 8.99 -9.34
CA THR A 96 -4.31 9.23 -10.77
C THR A 96 -3.12 10.18 -10.94
N LEU A 97 -2.02 9.66 -11.48
CA LEU A 97 -0.88 10.43 -11.94
C LEU A 97 -1.12 10.91 -13.37
N THR A 98 -0.97 12.21 -13.60
CA THR A 98 -1.09 12.82 -14.93
C THR A 98 0.18 13.62 -15.26
N ILE A 99 0.77 13.32 -16.42
CA ILE A 99 1.89 14.09 -16.99
C ILE A 99 1.53 14.47 -18.42
N ALA A 100 1.36 15.77 -18.66
CA ALA A 100 1.11 16.32 -19.98
C ALA A 100 2.43 16.55 -20.74
N PRO A 101 2.42 16.57 -22.10
CA PRO A 101 3.57 16.98 -22.87
C PRO A 101 4.07 18.37 -22.43
N GLN A 102 5.38 18.51 -22.24
CA GLN A 102 6.00 19.75 -21.75
C GLN A 102 7.42 19.93 -22.25
N GLU A 103 7.98 21.11 -22.04
CA GLU A 103 9.37 21.41 -22.36
C GLU A 103 10.32 20.44 -21.66
N GLY A 104 11.27 19.86 -22.40
CA GLY A 104 12.20 18.83 -21.89
C GLY A 104 11.60 17.43 -21.76
N LEU A 105 10.28 17.27 -21.92
CA LEU A 105 9.59 15.97 -21.94
C LEU A 105 8.48 15.97 -23.02
N PRO A 106 8.85 15.91 -24.32
CA PRO A 106 7.91 15.97 -25.42
C PRO A 106 7.14 14.64 -25.58
N LEU A 107 6.16 14.37 -24.73
CA LEU A 107 5.37 13.13 -24.79
C LEU A 107 4.49 13.08 -26.05
N GLU A 108 4.30 11.88 -26.62
CA GLU A 108 3.34 11.66 -27.73
C GLU A 108 1.90 12.01 -27.31
N GLN A 109 1.56 11.65 -26.08
CA GLN A 109 0.26 11.89 -25.49
C GLN A 109 0.40 12.09 -23.98
N THR A 110 -0.62 12.69 -23.37
CA THR A 110 -0.71 12.77 -21.90
C THR A 110 -0.68 11.38 -21.30
N ILE A 111 0.24 11.16 -20.35
CA ILE A 111 0.28 9.94 -19.55
C ILE A 111 -0.77 10.06 -18.44
N GLN A 112 -1.57 9.01 -18.29
CA GLN A 112 -2.46 8.82 -17.15
C GLN A 112 -2.17 7.45 -16.54
N LEU A 113 -1.59 7.43 -15.35
CA LEU A 113 -1.32 6.22 -14.60
C LEU A 113 -2.22 6.18 -13.37
N ARG A 114 -3.09 5.17 -13.30
CA ARG A 114 -3.95 4.93 -12.15
C ARG A 114 -3.39 3.78 -11.32
N PHE A 115 -3.45 3.92 -10.00
CA PHE A 115 -3.04 2.87 -9.07
C PHE A 115 -3.73 3.06 -7.72
N ARG A 116 -3.78 2.02 -6.91
CA ARG A 116 -4.31 2.08 -5.54
C ARG A 116 -3.22 1.75 -4.54
N THR A 117 -3.11 2.56 -3.49
CA THR A 117 -2.16 2.29 -2.40
C THR A 117 -2.62 1.12 -1.52
N GLU A 118 -1.66 0.49 -0.84
CA GLU A 118 -1.89 -0.65 0.05
C GLU A 118 -2.86 -0.32 1.19
N PRO A 119 -3.50 -1.36 1.78
CA PRO A 119 -4.43 -1.15 2.89
C PRO A 119 -3.75 -0.58 4.13
N GLN A 120 -4.48 0.30 4.82
CA GLN A 120 -4.07 0.88 6.10
C GLN A 120 -3.97 -0.18 7.19
N PHE A 121 -4.95 -1.06 7.28
CA PHE A 121 -4.99 -2.15 8.27
C PHE A 121 -5.24 -3.49 7.59
N THR A 122 -4.62 -4.54 8.12
CA THR A 122 -4.75 -5.91 7.61
C THR A 122 -5.07 -6.87 8.75
N TYR A 123 -5.72 -7.99 8.42
CA TYR A 123 -6.05 -8.99 9.44
C TYR A 123 -4.79 -9.48 10.17
N GLU A 124 -3.77 -9.89 9.43
CA GLU A 124 -2.61 -10.57 10.01
C GLU A 124 -1.77 -9.64 10.89
N ARG A 125 -1.59 -8.39 10.47
CA ARG A 125 -0.76 -7.43 11.20
C ARG A 125 -1.51 -6.77 12.35
N ASP A 126 -2.76 -6.39 12.13
CA ASP A 126 -3.43 -5.43 13.02
C ASP A 126 -4.60 -6.06 13.78
N ILE A 127 -5.41 -6.91 13.14
CA ILE A 127 -6.66 -7.39 13.74
C ILE A 127 -6.48 -8.68 14.53
N LYS A 128 -5.66 -9.60 14.02
CA LYS A 128 -5.37 -10.87 14.69
C LYS A 128 -4.80 -10.64 16.10
N PRO A 129 -3.82 -9.75 16.33
CA PRO A 129 -3.33 -9.50 17.70
C PRO A 129 -4.41 -8.96 18.65
N LEU A 130 -5.33 -8.13 18.16
CA LEU A 130 -6.45 -7.62 18.96
C LEU A 130 -7.44 -8.73 19.34
N LEU A 131 -7.73 -9.64 18.40
CA LEU A 131 -8.57 -10.80 18.65
C LEU A 131 -7.88 -11.79 19.59
N GLU A 132 -6.60 -12.04 19.43
CA GLU A 132 -5.84 -12.93 20.33
C GLU A 132 -5.84 -12.42 21.77
N ALA A 133 -5.66 -11.11 21.96
CA ALA A 133 -5.67 -10.50 23.29
C ALA A 133 -7.03 -10.52 23.99
N SER A 134 -8.12 -10.46 23.23
CA SER A 134 -9.44 -10.17 23.81
C SER A 134 -10.47 -11.26 23.58
N CYS A 135 -10.40 -12.01 22.49
CA CYS A 135 -11.50 -12.86 22.02
C CYS A 135 -11.12 -14.34 21.93
N VAL A 136 -9.95 -14.64 21.35
CA VAL A 136 -9.56 -16.03 20.97
C VAL A 136 -9.47 -16.97 22.17
N GLY A 137 -9.10 -16.47 23.36
CA GLY A 137 -9.07 -17.30 24.57
C GLY A 137 -10.38 -18.06 24.78
N CYS A 138 -11.53 -17.40 24.56
CA CYS A 138 -12.87 -17.98 24.61
C CYS A 138 -13.29 -18.61 23.28
N HIS A 139 -13.00 -17.92 22.17
CA HIS A 139 -13.50 -18.19 20.82
C HIS A 139 -12.51 -19.03 19.99
N GLN A 140 -12.03 -20.11 20.58
CA GLN A 140 -11.17 -21.11 19.93
C GLN A 140 -11.71 -22.51 20.26
N PRO A 141 -11.26 -23.59 19.59
CA PRO A 141 -11.74 -24.95 19.83
C PRO A 141 -11.63 -25.42 21.28
N ALA A 142 -10.57 -25.02 21.98
CA ALA A 142 -10.35 -25.34 23.40
C ALA A 142 -11.09 -24.41 24.38
N GLY A 143 -11.65 -23.30 23.89
CA GLY A 143 -12.30 -22.28 24.70
C GLY A 143 -13.77 -22.58 25.01
N ARG A 144 -14.35 -21.80 25.94
CA ARG A 144 -15.75 -21.96 26.34
C ARG A 144 -16.78 -21.56 25.27
N GLN A 145 -16.38 -20.80 24.26
CA GLN A 145 -17.23 -20.40 23.12
C GLN A 145 -16.82 -21.14 21.83
N ARG A 146 -16.41 -22.41 21.93
CA ARG A 146 -15.94 -23.26 20.80
C ARG A 146 -16.91 -23.42 19.61
N THR A 147 -18.16 -22.98 19.73
CA THR A 147 -19.15 -22.99 18.64
C THR A 147 -19.19 -21.68 17.85
N GLN A 148 -18.48 -20.65 18.31
CA GLN A 148 -18.33 -19.34 17.66
C GLN A 148 -16.83 -19.05 17.62
N LEU A 149 -16.16 -19.41 16.53
CA LEU A 149 -14.70 -19.30 16.45
C LEU A 149 -14.27 -17.93 15.95
N LEU A 150 -13.14 -17.42 16.44
CA LEU A 150 -12.50 -16.15 16.03
C LEU A 150 -10.97 -16.29 15.91
N ASP A 151 -10.47 -17.52 15.86
CA ASP A 151 -9.05 -17.89 15.92
C ASP A 151 -8.38 -18.00 14.54
N SER A 152 -9.11 -17.71 13.47
CA SER A 152 -8.62 -17.68 12.09
C SER A 152 -9.30 -16.58 11.28
N TYR A 153 -8.69 -16.21 10.15
CA TYR A 153 -9.25 -15.21 9.24
C TYR A 153 -10.64 -15.63 8.74
N GLU A 154 -10.76 -16.90 8.35
CA GLU A 154 -11.98 -17.51 7.83
C GLU A 154 -13.10 -17.52 8.89
N ALA A 155 -12.75 -17.86 10.13
CA ALA A 155 -13.72 -17.83 11.23
C ALA A 155 -14.20 -16.39 11.54
N VAL A 156 -13.29 -15.42 11.46
CA VAL A 156 -13.63 -14.00 11.68
C VAL A 156 -14.53 -13.47 10.57
N LEU A 157 -14.27 -13.85 9.31
CA LEU A 157 -15.12 -13.46 8.18
C LEU A 157 -16.54 -14.03 8.25
N ALA A 158 -16.82 -15.04 9.07
CA ALA A 158 -18.20 -15.47 9.33
C ALA A 158 -19.04 -14.38 10.04
N TYR A 159 -18.39 -13.41 10.69
CA TYR A 159 -19.00 -12.30 11.44
C TYR A 159 -18.73 -10.93 10.82
N VAL A 160 -17.99 -10.90 9.71
CA VAL A 160 -17.65 -9.68 8.98
C VAL A 160 -18.32 -9.73 7.63
N LYS A 161 -19.05 -8.67 7.32
CA LYS A 161 -19.49 -8.37 5.97
C LYS A 161 -18.57 -7.27 5.43
N PRO A 162 -17.61 -7.61 4.56
CA PRO A 162 -16.66 -6.63 4.05
C PRO A 162 -17.35 -5.40 3.45
N GLY A 163 -16.85 -4.22 3.77
CA GLY A 163 -17.46 -2.93 3.40
C GLY A 163 -18.61 -2.48 4.31
N ASP A 164 -19.09 -3.29 5.25
CA ASP A 164 -20.22 -2.96 6.12
C ASP A 164 -19.75 -2.63 7.55
N PRO A 165 -19.78 -1.36 7.99
CA PRO A 165 -19.37 -0.96 9.34
C PRO A 165 -20.30 -1.48 10.43
N ASN A 166 -21.42 -2.11 10.08
CA ASN A 166 -22.35 -2.74 11.02
C ASN A 166 -22.20 -4.27 11.07
N SER A 167 -21.07 -4.79 10.55
CA SER A 167 -20.68 -6.19 10.69
C SER A 167 -20.82 -6.69 12.14
N GLU A 168 -21.29 -7.92 12.30
CA GLU A 168 -21.62 -8.52 13.59
C GLU A 168 -20.45 -8.52 14.58
N LEU A 169 -19.22 -8.67 14.08
CA LEU A 169 -18.00 -8.63 14.89
C LEU A 169 -17.90 -7.37 15.78
N ILE A 170 -18.41 -6.24 15.31
CA ILE A 170 -18.40 -4.94 16.00
C ILE A 170 -19.81 -4.48 16.41
N ASP A 171 -20.82 -5.36 16.34
CA ASP A 171 -22.17 -5.07 16.82
C ASP A 171 -22.12 -4.81 18.34
N PRO A 172 -22.63 -3.64 18.81
CA PRO A 172 -22.78 -3.34 20.22
C PRO A 172 -23.45 -4.44 21.05
N ARG A 173 -24.31 -5.29 20.46
CA ARG A 173 -24.94 -6.44 21.14
C ARG A 173 -23.93 -7.54 21.45
N TRP A 174 -23.02 -7.82 20.51
CA TRP A 174 -21.97 -8.83 20.69
C TRP A 174 -20.94 -8.34 21.73
N THR A 175 -20.52 -7.09 21.63
CA THR A 175 -19.61 -6.47 22.62
C THR A 175 -20.28 -6.28 23.99
N ARG A 176 -21.59 -5.97 24.07
CA ARG A 176 -22.33 -5.92 25.36
C ARG A 176 -22.54 -7.27 26.01
N ARG A 177 -22.66 -8.36 25.24
CA ARG A 177 -22.70 -9.72 25.81
C ARG A 177 -21.42 -9.99 26.60
N HIS A 178 -20.28 -9.46 26.18
CA HIS A 178 -19.03 -9.54 26.94
C HIS A 178 -19.12 -8.80 28.26
N ALA A 179 -19.69 -7.59 28.34
CA ALA A 179 -19.85 -6.89 29.62
C ALA A 179 -20.73 -7.67 30.62
N THR A 180 -21.79 -8.32 30.16
CA THR A 180 -22.60 -9.23 30.99
C THR A 180 -21.82 -10.49 31.41
N ILE A 181 -21.00 -11.05 30.50
CA ILE A 181 -20.11 -12.18 30.78
C ILE A 181 -18.98 -11.78 31.75
N LEU A 182 -18.41 -10.59 31.64
CA LEU A 182 -17.40 -10.02 32.54
C LEU A 182 -17.97 -9.79 33.94
N ASN A 183 -19.23 -9.34 34.03
CA ASN A 183 -19.95 -9.25 35.30
C ASN A 183 -20.28 -10.63 35.91
N ALA A 184 -20.52 -11.65 35.07
CA ALA A 184 -20.64 -13.04 35.51
C ALA A 184 -19.29 -13.63 35.94
N ASN A 185 -18.21 -13.21 35.29
CA ASN A 185 -16.82 -13.58 35.53
C ASN A 185 -16.08 -12.50 36.34
N ASN A 186 -16.69 -11.94 37.39
CA ASN A 186 -16.05 -10.95 38.27
C ASN A 186 -15.27 -11.66 39.40
N PRO A 187 -13.96 -11.39 39.65
CA PRO A 187 -13.14 -12.09 40.65
C PRO A 187 -13.51 -11.80 42.11
N ASN A 188 -14.31 -10.75 42.33
CA ASN A 188 -14.94 -10.44 43.61
C ASN A 188 -16.32 -11.10 43.78
N ARG A 189 -16.85 -11.80 42.77
CA ARG A 189 -17.80 -12.91 42.95
C ARG A 189 -16.97 -14.20 43.12
N PRO A 190 -17.48 -15.24 43.81
CA PRO A 190 -16.81 -16.53 43.81
C PRO A 190 -16.74 -17.06 42.37
N GLN A 191 -15.63 -16.79 41.69
CA GLN A 191 -15.32 -17.35 40.38
C GLN A 191 -14.91 -18.81 40.55
N ALA A 192 -15.22 -19.62 39.54
CA ALA A 192 -14.63 -20.94 39.38
C ALA A 192 -13.10 -20.81 39.45
N ARG A 193 -12.55 -21.26 40.58
CA ARG A 193 -11.13 -21.28 40.90
C ARG A 193 -10.36 -22.00 39.79
N GLY A 194 -9.31 -21.37 39.26
CA GLY A 194 -8.15 -21.98 38.60
C GLY A 194 -8.42 -23.06 37.54
N GLY A 195 -8.10 -22.77 36.27
CA GLY A 195 -8.06 -23.78 35.20
C GLY A 195 -8.99 -23.52 34.02
N SER A 196 -9.50 -22.30 33.83
CA SER A 196 -10.27 -21.98 32.63
C SER A 196 -9.35 -21.91 31.39
N PRO A 197 -9.74 -22.48 30.24
CA PRO A 197 -8.92 -22.47 29.02
C PRO A 197 -8.50 -21.07 28.56
N GLU A 198 -9.32 -20.06 28.82
CA GLU A 198 -9.10 -18.66 28.46
C GLU A 198 -7.93 -18.05 29.24
N ILE A 199 -7.89 -18.31 30.56
CA ILE A 199 -6.82 -17.83 31.44
C ILE A 199 -5.50 -18.50 31.05
N ALA A 200 -5.52 -19.82 30.81
CA ALA A 200 -4.35 -20.55 30.36
C ALA A 200 -3.83 -20.03 29.00
N TYR A 201 -4.73 -19.73 28.06
CA TYR A 201 -4.39 -19.17 26.76
C TYR A 201 -3.68 -17.81 26.88
N LEU A 202 -4.21 -16.89 27.70
CA LEU A 202 -3.61 -15.56 27.88
C LEU A 202 -2.26 -15.64 28.61
N GLN A 203 -2.17 -16.46 29.65
CA GLN A 203 -0.91 -16.69 30.38
C GLN A 203 0.19 -17.24 29.47
N ALA A 204 -0.14 -18.22 28.61
CA ALA A 204 0.81 -18.79 27.65
C ALA A 204 1.34 -17.77 26.63
N ARG A 205 0.64 -16.65 26.41
CA ARG A 205 1.02 -15.57 25.50
C ARG A 205 1.53 -14.31 26.21
N GLY A 206 1.61 -14.33 27.54
CA GLY A 206 2.01 -13.16 28.33
C GLY A 206 1.03 -11.99 28.26
N LEU A 207 -0.26 -12.26 27.96
CA LEU A 207 -1.28 -11.22 27.80
C LEU A 207 -2.03 -10.96 29.13
N PRO A 208 -2.33 -9.70 29.47
CA PRO A 208 -2.98 -9.37 30.74
C PRO A 208 -4.47 -9.73 30.73
N LEU A 209 -4.96 -10.25 31.86
CA LEU A 209 -6.37 -10.66 32.02
C LEU A 209 -7.37 -9.51 31.85
N SER A 210 -6.94 -8.27 32.03
CA SER A 210 -7.77 -7.07 31.81
C SER A 210 -8.24 -6.90 30.36
N ARG A 211 -7.63 -7.63 29.42
CA ARG A 211 -7.96 -7.60 27.99
C ARG A 211 -9.09 -8.56 27.61
N LEU A 212 -9.32 -9.60 28.42
CA LEU A 212 -10.26 -10.65 28.08
C LEU A 212 -11.67 -10.07 27.88
N GLY A 213 -12.26 -10.30 26.71
CA GLY A 213 -13.59 -9.81 26.32
C GLY A 213 -13.70 -8.29 26.16
N PHE A 214 -12.57 -7.58 26.04
CA PHE A 214 -12.57 -6.11 26.00
C PHE A 214 -11.70 -5.56 24.87
N TRP A 215 -12.27 -4.63 24.11
CA TRP A 215 -11.57 -3.73 23.20
C TRP A 215 -11.79 -2.28 23.64
N THR A 216 -10.77 -1.44 23.50
CA THR A 216 -10.92 0.00 23.70
C THR A 216 -11.71 0.63 22.54
N PRO A 217 -12.25 1.85 22.70
CA PRO A 217 -12.88 2.56 21.59
C PRO A 217 -11.96 2.70 20.36
N GLU A 218 -10.66 2.94 20.57
CA GLU A 218 -9.68 3.07 19.50
C GLU A 218 -9.47 1.74 18.76
N GLU A 219 -9.42 0.61 19.47
CA GLU A 219 -9.28 -0.72 18.87
C GLU A 219 -10.54 -1.12 18.08
N VAL A 220 -11.73 -0.75 18.59
CA VAL A 220 -12.98 -0.92 17.84
C VAL A 220 -12.92 -0.14 16.54
N GLU A 221 -12.38 1.08 16.54
CA GLU A 221 -12.22 1.86 15.32
C GLU A 221 -11.19 1.26 14.36
N ILE A 222 -10.07 0.71 14.84
CA ILE A 222 -9.13 -0.04 13.97
C ILE A 222 -9.86 -1.19 13.26
N VAL A 223 -10.61 -2.01 14.00
CA VAL A 223 -11.38 -3.13 13.44
C VAL A 223 -12.45 -2.63 12.47
N ARG A 224 -13.16 -1.55 12.80
CA ARG A 224 -14.16 -0.92 11.93
C ARG A 224 -13.53 -0.44 10.62
N THR A 225 -12.41 0.27 10.69
CA THR A 225 -11.68 0.76 9.52
C THR A 225 -11.19 -0.40 8.66
N TRP A 226 -10.67 -1.48 9.26
CA TRP A 226 -10.31 -2.69 8.53
C TRP A 226 -11.49 -3.33 7.82
N ILE A 227 -12.65 -3.45 8.46
CA ILE A 227 -13.86 -4.04 7.85
C ILE A 227 -14.30 -3.27 6.60
N VAL A 228 -14.25 -1.93 6.66
CA VAL A 228 -14.76 -1.08 5.57
C VAL A 228 -13.76 -0.87 4.45
N GLN A 229 -12.46 -0.88 4.75
CA GLN A 229 -11.43 -0.71 3.73
C GLN A 229 -11.23 -2.03 2.96
N ASP A 230 -11.01 -1.92 1.65
CA ASP A 230 -10.40 -2.95 0.79
C ASP A 230 -10.92 -4.39 0.99
N GLY A 231 -12.19 -4.54 1.34
CA GLY A 231 -12.81 -5.85 1.53
C GLY A 231 -12.27 -6.64 2.73
N ALA A 232 -11.89 -5.97 3.82
CA ALA A 232 -11.32 -6.60 5.02
C ALA A 232 -10.05 -7.41 4.71
N PRO A 233 -9.01 -6.76 4.15
CA PRO A 233 -7.86 -7.44 3.56
C PRO A 233 -7.10 -8.29 4.58
N ARG A 234 -6.67 -9.48 4.15
CA ARG A 234 -5.96 -10.43 5.03
C ARG A 234 -4.55 -9.96 5.36
N SER A 235 -3.77 -9.60 4.36
CA SER A 235 -2.35 -9.24 4.45
C SER A 235 -2.02 -8.06 3.55
N SER A 236 -0.88 -7.41 3.77
CA SER A 236 -0.37 -6.37 2.87
C SER A 236 0.50 -6.97 1.78
N ALA A 237 0.68 -6.25 0.66
CA ALA A 237 1.62 -6.68 -0.39
C ALA A 237 3.05 -6.85 0.14
N ARG A 238 3.46 -6.08 1.16
CA ARG A 238 4.80 -6.18 1.76
C ARG A 238 5.01 -7.49 2.52
N ALA A 239 3.96 -8.01 3.15
CA ALA A 239 4.01 -9.33 3.81
C ALA A 239 4.09 -10.47 2.79
N GLN A 240 3.53 -10.28 1.58
CA GLN A 240 3.58 -11.28 0.51
C GLN A 240 4.92 -11.30 -0.22
N ALA A 241 5.55 -10.13 -0.42
CA ALA A 241 6.86 -10.01 -1.08
C ALA A 241 8.06 -10.41 -0.20
N GLY A 242 7.86 -10.58 1.10
CA GLY A 242 8.89 -10.95 2.09
C GLY A 242 9.02 -12.45 2.37
N ASN A 243 8.36 -13.32 1.59
CA ASN A 243 8.46 -14.78 1.66
C ASN A 243 9.27 -15.35 0.49
#